data_AF-A0A949Y471-F1
#
_entry.id   AF-A0A949Y471-F1
#
_cell.length_a   1.000
_cell.length_b   1.000
_cell.length_c   1.000
_cell.angle_alpha   90.00
_cell.angle_beta   90.00
_cell.angle_gamma   90.00
#
_symmetry.space_group_name_H-M   'P 1'
#
loop_
_entity.id
_entity.type
_entity.pdbx_description
1 polymer ?
#
loop_
_entity_poly.entity_id
_entity_poly.type
_entity_poly.pdbx_seq_one_letter_code
_entity_poly.pdbx_strand_id
1 'polypeptide(L)'
;MRFAIFGDIHANLEAFEAVLADAKREKCDRFICLGDVVGYNADPQACLAIVRELNCPVVKGNHDEYASSLCSLETFNPLAESAIRWTRDKLAPAEKEFLGSLPLTTDVESFTIVHATLDSPGDWGYVLNQLDAAASFSRQEKQLCFFGHTHSPRLFVKDGSVSGFPLTEVKIEPKKQYFINVGSVGQPRDGDWRAAYAVYDLDSKKVTLRRLKYDIEKAQAKIRNAGLPLKLAERLFLGR
;
A
#
# COMPACT_ATOMS: atom_id res chain seq x y z
N MET A 1 -20.91 -7.39 4.15
CA MET A 1 -20.17 -6.22 3.63
C MET A 1 -18.73 -6.61 3.28
N ARG A 2 -18.17 -6.08 2.19
CA ARG A 2 -16.80 -6.37 1.73
C ARG A 2 -15.95 -5.12 1.53
N PHE A 3 -14.74 -5.14 2.07
CA PHE A 3 -13.73 -4.10 1.90
C PHE A 3 -12.67 -4.55 0.90
N ALA A 4 -12.34 -3.69 -0.07
CA ALA A 4 -11.12 -3.79 -0.87
C ALA A 4 -10.04 -2.91 -0.24
N ILE A 5 -9.00 -3.53 0.29
CA ILE A 5 -7.92 -2.87 1.02
C ILE A 5 -6.64 -2.98 0.19
N PHE A 6 -6.11 -1.84 -0.22
CA PHE A 6 -4.97 -1.74 -1.13
C PHE A 6 -4.02 -0.62 -0.71
N GLY A 7 -2.78 -0.66 -1.16
CA GLY A 7 -1.76 0.35 -0.88
C GLY A 7 -0.55 0.18 -1.79
N ASP A 8 0.47 1.00 -1.59
CA ASP A 8 1.71 0.99 -2.38
C ASP A 8 1.37 1.02 -3.89
N ILE A 9 0.45 1.91 -4.28
CA ILE A 9 -0.03 2.09 -5.66
C ILE A 9 1.08 2.64 -6.53
N HIS A 10 1.90 3.52 -5.97
CA HIS A 10 3.11 4.06 -6.58
C HIS A 10 2.90 4.52 -8.01
N ALA A 11 1.86 5.31 -8.27
CA ALA A 11 1.61 5.88 -9.59
C ALA A 11 1.53 4.84 -10.75
N ASN A 12 1.22 3.58 -10.46
CA ASN A 12 1.05 2.52 -11.46
C ASN A 12 -0.44 2.41 -11.83
N LEU A 13 -0.85 3.19 -12.82
CA LEU A 13 -2.26 3.29 -13.21
C LEU A 13 -2.79 1.94 -13.72
N GLU A 14 -2.04 1.24 -14.56
CA GLU A 14 -2.46 -0.05 -15.12
C GLU A 14 -2.74 -1.10 -14.03
N ALA A 15 -1.87 -1.17 -13.01
CA ALA A 15 -2.08 -2.07 -11.88
C ALA A 15 -3.29 -1.63 -11.04
N PHE A 16 -3.45 -0.33 -10.81
CA PHE A 16 -4.54 0.19 -9.99
C PHE A 16 -5.90 -0.02 -10.64
N GLU A 17 -6.03 0.24 -11.94
CA GLU A 17 -7.25 -0.04 -12.71
C GLU A 17 -7.63 -1.53 -12.66
N ALA A 18 -6.64 -2.43 -12.77
CA ALA A 18 -6.86 -3.87 -12.65
C ALA A 18 -7.42 -4.25 -11.27
N VAL A 19 -6.86 -3.67 -10.19
CA VAL A 19 -7.33 -3.87 -8.81
C VAL A 19 -8.76 -3.36 -8.61
N LEU A 20 -9.07 -2.16 -9.11
CA LEU A 20 -10.42 -1.59 -8.99
C LEU A 20 -11.46 -2.40 -9.79
N ALA A 21 -11.09 -2.88 -10.98
CA ALA A 21 -11.95 -3.74 -11.78
C ALA A 21 -12.22 -5.08 -11.08
N ASP A 22 -11.20 -5.68 -10.44
CA ASP A 22 -11.37 -6.91 -9.68
C ASP A 22 -12.20 -6.71 -8.41
N ALA A 23 -11.94 -5.65 -7.64
CA ALA A 23 -12.71 -5.32 -6.45
C ALA A 23 -14.21 -5.13 -6.76
N LYS A 24 -14.54 -4.52 -7.90
CA LYS A 24 -15.93 -4.43 -8.39
C LYS A 24 -16.52 -5.81 -8.71
N ARG A 25 -15.75 -6.71 -9.33
CA ARG A 25 -16.19 -8.11 -9.61
C ARG A 25 -16.40 -8.92 -8.32
N GLU A 26 -15.55 -8.73 -7.32
CA GLU A 26 -15.66 -9.35 -6.00
C GLU A 26 -16.79 -8.75 -5.14
N LYS A 27 -17.50 -7.74 -5.68
CA LYS A 27 -18.60 -7.02 -5.03
C LYS A 27 -18.15 -6.36 -3.73
N CYS A 28 -16.99 -5.72 -3.74
CA CYS A 28 -16.55 -4.87 -2.63
C CYS A 28 -17.43 -3.62 -2.54
N ASP A 29 -17.94 -3.35 -1.34
CA ASP A 29 -18.84 -2.22 -1.03
C ASP A 29 -18.07 -0.97 -0.60
N ARG A 30 -16.83 -1.17 -0.12
CA ARG A 30 -15.97 -0.16 0.48
C ARG A 30 -14.55 -0.34 -0.02
N PHE A 31 -13.88 0.78 -0.29
CA PHE A 31 -12.47 0.84 -0.67
C PHE A 31 -11.69 1.42 0.49
N ILE A 32 -10.42 1.03 0.64
CA ILE A 32 -9.51 1.50 1.69
C ILE A 32 -8.11 1.60 1.09
N CYS A 33 -7.45 2.75 1.27
CA CYS A 33 -6.11 2.99 0.77
C CYS A 33 -5.10 3.10 1.92
N LEU A 34 -4.04 2.30 1.86
CA LEU A 34 -2.95 2.27 2.85
C LEU A 34 -1.79 3.20 2.49
N GLY A 35 -1.99 4.16 1.60
CA GLY A 35 -0.97 5.14 1.22
C GLY A 35 -0.02 4.66 0.13
N ASP A 36 1.02 5.47 -0.07
CA ASP A 36 1.96 5.38 -1.20
C ASP A 36 1.20 5.36 -2.52
N VAL A 37 0.36 6.39 -2.69
CA VAL A 37 -0.41 6.60 -3.93
C VAL A 37 0.53 6.95 -5.07
N VAL A 38 1.60 7.70 -4.76
CA VAL A 38 2.57 8.23 -5.72
C VAL A 38 3.97 7.65 -5.53
N GLY A 39 4.91 8.08 -6.37
CA GLY A 39 6.30 7.60 -6.36
C GLY A 39 6.54 6.46 -7.34
N TYR A 40 7.81 6.24 -7.68
CA TYR A 40 8.33 5.22 -8.61
C TYR A 40 7.80 5.21 -10.06
N ASN A 41 6.49 5.12 -10.31
CA ASN A 41 5.93 5.00 -11.66
C ASN A 41 5.38 6.34 -12.18
N ALA A 42 4.80 6.32 -13.38
CA ALA A 42 4.68 7.50 -14.24
C ALA A 42 3.30 8.19 -14.23
N ASP A 43 2.29 7.71 -13.49
CA ASP A 43 0.94 8.28 -13.49
C ASP A 43 0.47 8.81 -12.11
N PRO A 44 1.24 9.67 -11.41
CA PRO A 44 0.88 10.08 -10.05
C PRO A 44 -0.44 10.85 -9.99
N GLN A 45 -0.69 11.75 -10.95
CA GLN A 45 -1.91 12.56 -10.99
C GLN A 45 -3.16 11.73 -11.28
N ALA A 46 -3.07 10.76 -12.19
CA ALA A 46 -4.20 9.90 -12.53
C ALA A 46 -4.57 8.97 -11.35
N CYS A 47 -3.57 8.33 -10.72
CA CYS A 47 -3.82 7.53 -9.52
C CYS A 47 -4.41 8.36 -8.38
N LEU A 48 -3.90 9.58 -8.17
CA LEU A 48 -4.39 10.47 -7.13
C LEU A 48 -5.83 10.94 -7.39
N ALA A 49 -6.17 11.28 -8.64
CA ALA A 49 -7.52 11.65 -9.03
C ALA A 49 -8.52 10.52 -8.70
N ILE A 50 -8.16 9.28 -9.04
CA ILE A 50 -8.99 8.10 -8.74
C ILE A 50 -9.13 7.91 -7.22
N VAL A 51 -8.04 7.97 -6.45
CA VAL A 51 -8.11 7.82 -4.98
C VAL A 51 -9.03 8.88 -4.36
N ARG A 52 -8.99 10.11 -4.85
CA ARG A 52 -9.88 11.19 -4.40
C ARG A 52 -11.34 10.93 -4.77
N GLU A 53 -11.61 10.43 -5.97
CA GLU A 53 -12.96 10.09 -6.43
C GLU A 53 -13.58 8.94 -5.62
N LEU A 54 -12.77 7.96 -5.20
CA LEU A 54 -13.24 6.85 -4.36
C LEU A 54 -13.78 7.31 -3.00
N ASN A 55 -13.41 8.52 -2.54
CA ASN A 55 -13.82 9.11 -1.27
C ASN A 55 -13.74 8.10 -0.09
N CYS A 56 -12.63 7.36 -0.05
CA CYS A 56 -12.39 6.31 0.92
C CYS A 56 -11.44 6.77 2.03
N PRO A 57 -11.38 6.05 3.17
CA PRO A 57 -10.28 6.21 4.12
C PRO A 57 -8.92 5.97 3.45
N VAL A 58 -8.03 6.95 3.62
CA VAL A 58 -6.65 6.92 3.11
C VAL A 58 -5.72 7.28 4.26
N VAL A 59 -4.66 6.49 4.47
CA VAL A 59 -3.53 6.89 5.32
C VAL A 59 -2.33 7.28 4.47
N LYS A 60 -1.49 8.16 5.01
CA LYS A 60 -0.29 8.66 4.36
C LYS A 60 0.79 7.58 4.30
N GLY A 61 1.35 7.37 3.12
CA GLY A 61 2.59 6.63 2.95
C GLY A 61 3.82 7.52 2.94
N ASN A 62 5.00 6.91 3.03
CA ASN A 62 6.25 7.66 3.07
C ASN A 62 6.52 8.38 1.74
N HIS A 63 6.22 7.78 0.59
CA HIS A 63 6.35 8.46 -0.71
C HIS A 63 5.36 9.62 -0.85
N ASP A 64 4.16 9.51 -0.26
CA ASP A 64 3.20 10.61 -0.22
C ASP A 64 3.75 11.80 0.60
N GLU A 65 4.38 11.52 1.75
CA GLU A 65 5.06 12.54 2.55
C GLU A 65 6.23 13.18 1.81
N TYR A 66 7.07 12.37 1.17
CA TYR A 66 8.24 12.88 0.45
C TYR A 66 7.82 13.67 -0.79
N ALA A 67 6.76 13.28 -1.49
CA ALA A 67 6.27 13.99 -2.66
C ALA A 67 5.55 15.31 -2.32
N SER A 68 4.96 15.41 -1.12
CA SER A 68 4.23 16.61 -0.67
C SER A 68 5.11 17.64 0.06
N SER A 69 6.18 17.20 0.71
CA SER A 69 7.06 18.07 1.49
C SER A 69 8.31 18.52 0.71
N LEU A 70 8.99 19.56 1.23
CA LEU A 70 10.31 20.01 0.77
C LEU A 70 11.46 19.34 1.54
N CYS A 71 11.21 18.19 2.18
CA CYS A 71 12.25 17.50 2.94
C CYS A 71 13.45 17.14 2.05
N SER A 72 14.64 17.15 2.65
CA SER A 72 15.86 16.67 2.00
C SER A 72 15.70 15.19 1.65
N LEU A 73 16.24 14.80 0.49
CA LEU A 73 16.24 13.42 -0.01
C LEU A 73 17.65 12.80 0.03
N GLU A 74 18.61 13.43 0.71
CA GLU A 74 20.04 13.07 0.66
C GLU A 74 20.35 11.67 1.22
N THR A 75 19.49 11.12 2.08
CA THR A 75 19.66 9.78 2.66
C THR A 75 18.99 8.67 1.84
N PHE A 76 18.36 9.00 0.71
CA PHE A 76 17.56 8.06 -0.05
C PHE A 76 18.39 7.21 -1.01
N ASN A 77 17.82 6.05 -1.38
CA ASN A 77 18.31 5.34 -2.55
C ASN A 77 18.19 6.25 -3.79
N PRO A 78 19.25 6.39 -4.62
CA PRO A 78 19.24 7.28 -5.79
C PRO A 78 18.06 7.06 -6.75
N LEU A 79 17.57 5.82 -6.88
CA LEU A 79 16.40 5.53 -7.71
C LEU A 79 15.12 6.12 -7.13
N ALA A 80 14.94 6.00 -5.80
CA ALA A 80 13.78 6.54 -5.10
C ALA A 80 13.83 8.07 -5.09
N GLU A 81 15.00 8.65 -4.86
CA GLU A 81 15.20 10.10 -4.93
C GLU A 81 14.81 10.67 -6.30
N SER A 82 15.33 10.09 -7.38
CA SER A 82 15.03 10.53 -8.74
C SER A 82 13.53 10.46 -9.05
N ALA A 83 12.87 9.38 -8.63
CA ALA A 83 11.43 9.21 -8.82
C ALA A 83 10.61 10.23 -8.00
N ILE A 84 10.99 10.50 -6.75
CA ILE A 84 10.31 11.50 -5.92
C ILE A 84 10.50 12.90 -6.48
N ARG A 85 11.72 13.27 -6.92
CA ARG A 85 11.97 14.58 -7.55
C ARG A 85 11.08 14.76 -8.78
N TRP A 86 11.06 13.77 -9.66
CA TRP A 86 10.17 13.79 -10.83
C TRP A 86 8.69 13.90 -10.43
N THR A 87 8.27 13.14 -9.41
CA THR A 87 6.89 13.18 -8.90
C THR A 87 6.53 14.56 -8.36
N ARG A 88 7.42 15.20 -7.58
CA ARG A 88 7.23 16.56 -7.05
C ARG A 88 6.99 17.57 -8.18
N ASP A 89 7.66 17.42 -9.31
CA ASP A 89 7.52 18.34 -10.45
C ASP A 89 6.20 18.13 -11.21
N LYS A 90 5.62 16.93 -11.15
CA LYS A 90 4.33 16.61 -11.78
C LYS A 90 3.13 17.01 -10.93
N LEU A 91 3.26 17.01 -9.62
CA LEU A 91 2.15 17.30 -8.71
C LEU A 91 1.85 18.79 -8.61
N ALA A 92 0.58 19.14 -8.79
CA ALA A 92 0.03 20.46 -8.54
C ALA A 92 0.03 20.79 -7.02
N PRO A 93 -0.01 22.07 -6.62
CA PRO A 93 -0.04 22.47 -5.22
C PRO A 93 -1.17 21.81 -4.41
N ALA A 94 -2.38 21.74 -4.97
CA ALA A 94 -3.53 21.12 -4.31
C ALA A 94 -3.40 19.59 -4.15
N GLU A 95 -2.60 18.94 -5.01
CA GLU A 95 -2.30 17.51 -4.91
C GLU A 95 -1.28 17.25 -3.80
N LYS A 96 -0.25 18.10 -3.69
CA LYS A 96 0.73 18.07 -2.59
C LYS A 96 0.06 18.34 -1.25
N GLU A 97 -0.83 19.34 -1.18
CA GLU A 97 -1.59 19.65 0.03
C GLU A 97 -2.44 18.47 0.48
N PHE A 98 -3.16 17.84 -0.45
CA PHE A 98 -3.95 16.63 -0.15
C PHE A 98 -3.07 15.54 0.45
N LEU A 99 -1.98 15.14 -0.23
CA LEU A 99 -1.06 14.11 0.25
C LEU A 99 -0.45 14.47 1.62
N GLY A 100 -0.05 15.74 1.80
CA GLY A 100 0.52 16.25 3.04
C GLY A 100 -0.47 16.30 4.21
N SER A 101 -1.78 16.39 3.93
CA SER A 101 -2.83 16.40 4.95
C SER A 101 -3.29 15.01 5.42
N LEU A 102 -2.88 13.94 4.73
CA LEU A 102 -3.33 12.59 5.05
C LEU A 102 -2.89 12.17 6.47
N PRO A 103 -3.76 11.49 7.23
CA PRO A 103 -3.42 10.99 8.57
C PRO A 103 -2.45 9.81 8.47
N LEU A 104 -1.62 9.61 9.50
CA LEU A 104 -0.71 8.46 9.56
C LEU A 104 -1.43 7.16 9.93
N THR A 105 -2.49 7.27 10.73
CA THR A 105 -3.32 6.15 11.18
C THR A 105 -4.78 6.57 11.14
N THR A 106 -5.68 5.61 10.92
CA THR A 106 -7.12 5.85 10.95
C THR A 106 -7.85 4.58 11.36
N ASP A 107 -8.88 4.72 12.18
CA ASP A 107 -9.82 3.63 12.46
C ASP A 107 -10.92 3.59 11.40
N VAL A 108 -11.20 2.40 10.89
CA VAL A 108 -12.30 2.13 9.95
C VAL A 108 -13.16 1.04 10.55
N GLU A 109 -14.35 1.43 11.01
CA GLU A 109 -15.30 0.56 11.68
C GLU A 109 -14.67 -0.26 12.82
N SER A 110 -14.35 -1.54 12.56
CA SER A 110 -13.82 -2.49 13.55
C SER A 110 -12.30 -2.73 13.45
N PHE A 111 -11.60 -2.06 12.55
CA PHE A 111 -10.17 -2.27 12.31
C PHE A 111 -9.41 -0.95 12.18
N THR A 112 -8.09 -1.01 12.35
CA THR A 112 -7.20 0.15 12.16
C THR A 112 -6.43 -0.01 10.85
N ILE A 113 -6.10 1.11 10.22
CA ILE A 113 -5.18 1.17 9.08
C ILE A 113 -4.00 2.07 9.37
N VAL A 114 -2.83 1.65 8.89
CA VAL A 114 -1.55 2.36 8.98
C VAL A 114 -0.72 1.99 7.76
N HIS A 115 0.14 2.88 7.26
CA HIS A 115 0.98 2.51 6.12
C HIS A 115 2.13 1.57 6.52
N ALA A 116 2.87 1.93 7.57
CA ALA A 116 4.08 1.23 8.03
C ALA A 116 3.83 0.49 9.35
N THR A 117 4.44 0.95 10.45
CA THR A 117 4.28 0.38 11.80
C THR A 117 3.20 1.11 12.60
N LEU A 118 2.55 0.43 13.53
CA LEU A 118 1.55 1.06 14.39
C LEU A 118 2.16 1.75 15.62
N ASP A 119 3.35 1.34 16.03
CA ASP A 119 4.06 1.87 17.20
C ASP A 119 4.76 3.21 16.97
N SER A 120 5.29 3.41 15.76
CA SER A 120 5.86 4.68 15.30
C SER A 120 5.52 4.95 13.83
N PRO A 121 4.25 5.31 13.50
CA PRO A 121 3.78 5.41 12.11
C PRO A 121 4.58 6.37 11.22
N GLY A 122 5.11 7.46 11.77
CA GLY A 122 5.89 8.47 11.03
C GLY A 122 7.37 8.15 10.85
N ASP A 123 7.87 7.07 11.47
CA ASP A 123 9.28 6.66 11.32
C ASP A 123 9.48 5.74 10.10
N TRP A 124 8.38 5.32 9.45
CA TRP A 124 8.39 4.49 8.24
C TRP A 124 9.17 3.18 8.41
N GLY A 125 9.05 2.56 9.60
CA GLY A 125 9.69 1.28 9.91
C GLY A 125 9.13 0.12 9.08
N TYR A 126 9.96 -0.85 8.73
CA TYR A 126 9.53 -2.06 8.01
C TYR A 126 9.17 -3.18 8.99
N VAL A 127 8.04 -3.84 8.76
CA VAL A 127 7.62 -5.02 9.53
C VAL A 127 7.98 -6.28 8.74
N LEU A 128 9.18 -6.82 9.00
CA LEU A 128 9.76 -7.93 8.24
C LEU A 128 9.68 -9.26 8.98
N ASN A 129 9.55 -9.24 10.31
CA ASN A 129 9.53 -10.43 11.15
C ASN A 129 8.59 -10.28 12.37
N GLN A 130 8.52 -11.32 13.21
CA GLN A 130 7.64 -11.38 14.37
C GLN A 130 7.99 -10.36 15.45
N LEU A 131 9.26 -9.98 15.60
CA LEU A 131 9.69 -8.97 16.58
C LEU A 131 9.20 -7.59 16.16
N ASP A 132 9.36 -7.24 14.88
CA ASP A 132 8.84 -5.97 14.33
C ASP A 132 7.31 -5.90 14.52
N ALA A 133 6.61 -7.00 14.21
CA ALA A 133 5.16 -7.08 14.38
C ALA A 133 4.75 -6.99 15.86
N ALA A 134 5.55 -7.54 16.79
CA ALA A 134 5.29 -7.47 18.22
C ALA A 134 5.27 -6.03 18.74
N ALA A 135 6.13 -5.14 18.20
CA ALA A 135 6.13 -3.72 18.55
C ALA A 135 4.79 -3.07 18.17
N SER A 136 4.31 -3.28 16.95
CA SER A 136 3.01 -2.78 16.51
C SER A 136 1.83 -3.39 17.29
N PHE A 137 1.89 -4.69 17.62
CA PHE A 137 0.90 -5.34 18.47
C PHE A 137 0.84 -4.82 19.91
N SER A 138 1.87 -4.10 20.38
CA SER A 138 1.86 -3.45 21.70
C SER A 138 0.98 -2.21 21.74
N ARG A 139 0.72 -1.59 20.58
CA ARG A 139 -0.16 -0.42 20.42
C ARG A 139 -1.50 -0.75 19.78
N GLN A 140 -1.67 -1.96 19.25
CA GLN A 140 -2.89 -2.37 18.58
C GLN A 140 -4.03 -2.62 19.57
N GLU A 141 -5.09 -1.80 19.48
CA GLU A 141 -6.31 -1.96 20.29
C GLU A 141 -7.35 -2.86 19.59
N LYS A 142 -7.48 -2.73 18.27
CA LYS A 142 -8.48 -3.48 17.48
C LYS A 142 -8.04 -4.91 17.19
N GLN A 143 -9.01 -5.75 16.85
CA GLN A 143 -8.74 -7.13 16.45
C GLN A 143 -7.90 -7.20 15.17
N LEU A 144 -8.12 -6.26 14.24
CA LEU A 144 -7.50 -6.21 12.93
C LEU A 144 -6.78 -4.88 12.75
N CYS A 145 -5.57 -4.94 12.19
CA CYS A 145 -4.86 -3.79 11.67
C CYS A 145 -4.28 -4.16 10.30
N PHE A 146 -4.48 -3.31 9.29
CA PHE A 146 -3.94 -3.50 7.94
C PHE A 146 -2.82 -2.52 7.65
N PHE A 147 -1.77 -3.01 6.99
CA PHE A 147 -0.60 -2.20 6.63
C PHE A 147 0.01 -2.55 5.26
N GLY A 148 0.98 -1.74 4.81
CA GLY A 148 1.66 -1.81 3.51
C GLY A 148 3.18 -1.70 3.64
N HIS A 149 3.81 -0.83 2.83
CA HIS A 149 5.22 -0.40 2.90
C HIS A 149 6.29 -1.44 2.55
N THR A 150 6.14 -2.70 2.99
CA THR A 150 7.09 -3.78 2.64
C THR A 150 6.87 -4.33 1.22
N HIS A 151 5.71 -4.03 0.63
CA HIS A 151 5.25 -4.51 -0.67
C HIS A 151 5.17 -6.04 -0.80
N SER A 152 5.12 -6.74 0.35
CA SER A 152 5.19 -8.20 0.43
C SER A 152 4.08 -8.68 1.36
N PRO A 153 3.00 -9.31 0.83
CA PRO A 153 1.89 -9.77 1.65
C PRO A 153 2.32 -10.72 2.77
N ARG A 154 1.93 -10.39 3.99
CA ARG A 154 2.28 -11.12 5.20
C ARG A 154 1.16 -11.03 6.21
N LEU A 155 1.04 -12.06 7.01
CA LEU A 155 0.07 -12.19 8.06
C LEU A 155 0.81 -12.39 9.38
N PHE A 156 0.60 -11.50 10.33
CA PHE A 156 1.02 -11.70 11.71
C PHE A 156 -0.20 -11.92 12.59
N VAL A 157 -0.10 -12.89 13.49
CA VAL A 157 -1.18 -13.26 14.43
C VAL A 157 -0.61 -13.25 15.84
N LYS A 158 -1.32 -12.61 16.76
CA LYS A 158 -1.03 -12.62 18.20
C LYS A 158 -2.11 -13.39 18.95
N ASP A 159 -1.69 -14.49 19.57
CA ASP A 159 -2.49 -15.36 20.43
C ASP A 159 -1.59 -15.96 21.51
N GLY A 160 -1.39 -15.20 22.60
CA GLY A 160 -0.35 -15.47 23.61
C GLY A 160 1.07 -15.14 23.14
N SER A 161 1.43 -15.51 21.91
CA SER A 161 2.69 -15.16 21.23
C SER A 161 2.44 -14.65 19.80
N VAL A 162 3.46 -14.05 19.18
CA VAL A 162 3.39 -13.56 17.80
C VAL A 162 3.91 -14.60 16.82
N SER A 163 3.08 -14.96 15.85
CA SER A 163 3.43 -15.84 14.72
C SER A 163 3.30 -15.09 13.40
N GLY A 164 4.11 -15.48 12.40
CA GLY A 164 4.14 -14.86 11.09
C GLY A 164 3.99 -15.88 9.97
N PHE A 165 3.19 -15.56 8.96
CA PHE A 165 2.82 -16.43 7.85
C PHE A 165 2.77 -15.64 6.53
N PRO A 166 2.93 -16.28 5.36
CA PRO A 166 2.52 -15.65 4.11
C PRO A 166 1.00 -15.43 4.13
N LEU A 167 0.54 -14.30 3.59
CA LEU A 167 -0.89 -14.06 3.43
C LEU A 167 -1.40 -14.76 2.16
N THR A 168 -2.40 -15.63 2.30
CA THR A 168 -3.18 -16.18 1.17
C THR A 168 -4.66 -16.02 1.48
N GLU A 169 -5.11 -16.65 2.55
CA GLU A 169 -6.44 -16.50 3.12
C GLU A 169 -6.38 -16.78 4.62
N VAL A 170 -7.13 -16.02 5.42
CA VAL A 170 -7.24 -16.25 6.85
C VAL A 170 -8.66 -15.94 7.34
N LYS A 171 -9.20 -16.84 8.17
CA LYS A 171 -10.42 -16.60 8.93
C LYS A 171 -10.08 -15.93 10.25
N ILE A 172 -10.77 -14.84 10.56
CA ILE A 172 -10.55 -14.04 11.76
C ILE A 172 -11.25 -14.70 12.94
N GLU A 173 -10.45 -15.18 13.88
CA GLU A 173 -10.90 -15.88 15.07
C GLU A 173 -11.05 -14.93 16.27
N PRO A 174 -12.10 -15.09 17.10
CA PRO A 174 -12.25 -14.31 18.32
C PRO A 174 -11.01 -14.40 19.22
N LYS A 175 -10.73 -13.34 19.98
CA LYS A 175 -9.63 -13.23 20.96
C LYS A 175 -8.20 -13.21 20.39
N LYS A 176 -8.01 -13.45 19.09
CA LYS A 176 -6.73 -13.24 18.40
C LYS A 176 -6.65 -11.83 17.83
N GLN A 177 -5.45 -11.25 17.79
CA GLN A 177 -5.19 -10.01 17.05
C GLN A 177 -4.42 -10.34 15.76
N TYR A 178 -4.69 -9.55 14.72
CA TYR A 178 -4.14 -9.75 13.38
C TYR A 178 -3.53 -8.44 12.88
N PHE A 179 -2.32 -8.52 12.33
CA PHE A 179 -1.64 -7.42 11.67
C PHE A 179 -1.24 -7.87 10.26
N ILE A 180 -1.87 -7.28 9.25
CA ILE A 180 -1.98 -7.87 7.92
C ILE A 180 -1.39 -6.92 6.87
N ASN A 181 -0.31 -7.36 6.22
CA ASN A 181 0.25 -6.66 5.07
C ASN A 181 -0.51 -7.07 3.80
N VAL A 182 -1.09 -6.10 3.09
CA VAL A 182 -1.90 -6.37 1.89
C VAL A 182 -1.08 -6.52 0.61
N GLY A 183 0.25 -6.35 0.70
CA GLY A 183 1.16 -6.24 -0.42
C GLY A 183 1.09 -4.90 -1.12
N SER A 184 1.60 -4.88 -2.35
CA SER A 184 1.64 -3.68 -3.18
C SER A 184 0.82 -3.84 -4.44
N VAL A 185 0.07 -2.80 -4.77
CA VAL A 185 -0.62 -2.69 -6.06
C VAL A 185 0.40 -2.45 -7.18
N GLY A 186 1.26 -1.44 -7.04
CA GLY A 186 2.05 -0.92 -8.15
C GLY A 186 3.50 -1.35 -8.21
N GLN A 187 4.05 -1.91 -7.14
CA GLN A 187 5.44 -2.36 -7.08
C GLN A 187 5.64 -3.54 -6.10
N PRO A 188 5.06 -4.73 -6.33
CA PRO A 188 5.31 -5.92 -5.51
C PRO A 188 6.81 -6.22 -5.36
N ARG A 189 7.24 -6.72 -4.18
CA ARG A 189 8.66 -7.02 -3.88
C ARG A 189 8.94 -8.43 -3.39
N ASP A 190 7.99 -9.35 -3.60
CA ASP A 190 8.08 -10.73 -3.13
C ASP A 190 8.35 -11.75 -4.24
N GLY A 191 8.80 -11.29 -5.40
CA GLY A 191 9.10 -12.13 -6.57
C GLY A 191 7.89 -12.49 -7.43
N ASP A 192 6.69 -12.00 -7.08
CA ASP A 192 5.50 -12.08 -7.92
C ASP A 192 5.11 -10.68 -8.38
N TRP A 193 5.29 -10.39 -9.68
CA TRP A 193 5.03 -9.08 -10.28
C TRP A 193 3.55 -8.67 -10.28
N ARG A 194 2.64 -9.63 -10.07
CA ARG A 194 1.20 -9.37 -10.08
C ARG A 194 0.82 -8.42 -8.94
N ALA A 195 -0.01 -7.43 -9.29
CA ALA A 195 -0.58 -6.48 -8.33
C ALA A 195 -1.28 -7.22 -7.20
N ALA A 196 -1.09 -6.76 -5.96
CA ALA A 196 -1.63 -7.38 -4.76
C ALA A 196 -2.57 -6.44 -4.01
N TYR A 197 -3.67 -6.99 -3.50
CA TYR A 197 -4.54 -6.31 -2.55
C TYR A 197 -5.31 -7.34 -1.71
N ALA A 198 -5.94 -6.92 -0.61
CA ALA A 198 -6.74 -7.80 0.23
C ALA A 198 -8.23 -7.49 0.13
N VAL A 199 -9.04 -8.55 0.15
CA VAL A 199 -10.49 -8.45 0.37
C VAL A 199 -10.79 -8.89 1.79
N TYR A 200 -11.44 -8.04 2.57
CA TYR A 200 -11.98 -8.39 3.89
C TYR A 200 -13.50 -8.50 3.82
N ASP A 201 -14.03 -9.69 4.03
CA ASP A 201 -15.46 -9.99 4.11
C ASP A 201 -15.86 -10.03 5.59
N LEU A 202 -16.65 -9.04 6.01
CA LEU A 202 -17.05 -8.84 7.40
C LEU A 202 -18.01 -9.94 7.89
N ASP A 203 -18.86 -10.45 6.99
CA ASP A 203 -19.92 -11.40 7.34
C ASP A 203 -19.33 -12.79 7.59
N SER A 204 -18.41 -13.21 6.71
CA SER A 204 -17.68 -14.47 6.85
C SER A 204 -16.44 -14.37 7.74
N LYS A 205 -16.06 -13.14 8.14
CA LYS A 205 -14.86 -12.82 8.90
C LYS A 205 -13.60 -13.38 8.24
N LYS A 206 -13.41 -13.09 6.96
CA LYS A 206 -12.35 -13.69 6.14
C LYS A 206 -11.57 -12.63 5.39
N VAL A 207 -10.25 -12.70 5.46
CA VAL A 207 -9.34 -11.89 4.65
C VAL A 207 -8.72 -12.78 3.58
N THR A 208 -8.80 -12.38 2.32
CA THR A 208 -8.24 -13.11 1.17
C THR A 208 -7.32 -12.20 0.39
N LEU A 209 -6.08 -12.65 0.12
CA LEU A 209 -5.15 -11.97 -0.79
C LEU A 209 -5.57 -12.21 -2.23
N ARG A 210 -5.51 -11.15 -3.03
CA ARG A 210 -5.76 -11.17 -4.46
C ARG A 210 -4.47 -10.85 -5.20
N ARG A 211 -4.27 -11.52 -6.34
CA ARG A 211 -3.13 -11.28 -7.23
C ARG A 211 -3.61 -11.14 -8.66
N LEU A 212 -3.26 -10.02 -9.29
CA LEU A 212 -3.80 -9.65 -10.60
C LEU A 212 -2.70 -9.36 -11.59
N LYS A 213 -2.86 -9.94 -12.78
CA LYS A 213 -2.10 -9.50 -13.95
C LYS A 213 -2.65 -8.14 -14.38
N TYR A 214 -1.75 -7.28 -14.84
CA TYR A 214 -2.05 -6.00 -15.48
C TYR A 214 -1.13 -5.84 -16.68
N ASP A 215 -1.36 -4.80 -17.48
CA ASP A 215 -0.53 -4.48 -18.64
C ASP A 215 0.83 -3.90 -18.18
N ILE A 216 1.75 -4.81 -17.84
CA ILE A 216 3.07 -4.46 -17.32
C ILE A 216 3.93 -3.77 -18.38
N GLU A 217 3.78 -4.14 -19.65
CA GLU A 217 4.56 -3.55 -20.74
C GLU A 217 4.18 -2.09 -20.93
N LYS A 218 2.88 -1.77 -20.85
CA LYS A 218 2.39 -0.39 -20.89
C LYS A 218 2.88 0.42 -19.69
N ALA A 219 2.81 -0.11 -18.46
CA ALA A 219 3.34 0.56 -17.27
C ALA A 219 4.85 0.86 -17.43
N GLN A 220 5.64 -0.12 -17.87
CA GLN A 220 7.06 0.04 -18.15
C GLN A 220 7.35 1.06 -19.25
N ALA A 221 6.55 1.08 -20.31
CA ALA A 221 6.71 2.03 -21.40
C ALA A 221 6.48 3.46 -20.91
N LYS A 222 5.49 3.69 -20.06
CA LYS A 222 5.26 5.01 -19.46
C LYS A 222 6.42 5.48 -18.59
N ILE A 223 7.01 4.60 -17.78
CA ILE A 223 8.22 4.93 -16.99
C ILE A 223 9.35 5.39 -17.90
N ARG A 224 9.62 4.64 -18.98
CA ARG A 224 10.66 5.00 -19.96
C ARG A 224 10.36 6.34 -20.63
N ASN A 225 9.13 6.54 -21.09
CA ASN A 225 8.70 7.77 -21.77
C ASN A 225 8.73 9.00 -20.84
N ALA A 226 8.52 8.80 -19.54
CA ALA A 226 8.61 9.84 -18.53
C ALA A 226 10.05 10.28 -18.21
N GLY A 227 11.07 9.57 -18.72
CA GLY A 227 12.47 9.82 -18.42
C GLY A 227 12.91 9.36 -17.03
N LEU A 228 12.10 8.52 -16.37
CA LEU A 228 12.43 7.93 -15.07
C LEU A 228 13.55 6.87 -15.24
N PRO A 229 14.32 6.57 -14.16
CA PRO A 229 15.38 5.57 -14.22
C PRO A 229 14.90 4.22 -14.78
N LEU A 230 15.59 3.69 -15.79
CA LEU A 230 15.21 2.45 -16.50
C LEU A 230 15.04 1.25 -15.55
N LYS A 231 15.85 1.18 -14.49
CA LYS A 231 15.75 0.13 -13.45
C LYS A 231 14.37 0.07 -12.78
N LEU A 232 13.64 1.19 -12.72
CA LEU A 232 12.27 1.21 -12.18
C LEU A 232 11.29 0.49 -13.10
N ALA A 233 11.49 0.55 -14.41
CA ALA A 233 10.70 -0.25 -15.35
C ALA A 233 11.07 -1.73 -15.25
N GLU A 234 12.36 -2.06 -15.27
CA GLU A 234 12.85 -3.44 -15.23
C GLU A 234 12.38 -4.21 -13.99
N ARG A 235 12.43 -3.57 -12.81
CA ARG A 235 12.08 -4.22 -11.54
C ARG A 235 10.61 -4.63 -11.43
N LEU A 236 9.70 -3.97 -12.17
CA LEU A 236 8.28 -4.37 -12.18
C LEU A 236 8.12 -5.82 -12.60
N PHE A 237 8.82 -6.26 -13.66
CA PHE A 237 8.72 -7.62 -14.17
C PHE A 237 9.32 -8.65 -13.21
N LEU A 238 10.31 -8.22 -12.42
CA LEU A 238 10.97 -9.06 -11.43
C LEU A 238 10.17 -9.20 -10.13
N GLY A 239 9.19 -8.33 -9.89
CA GLY A 239 8.51 -8.22 -8.59
C GLY A 239 9.52 -7.93 -7.46
N ARG A 240 10.38 -6.93 -7.65
CA ARG A 240 11.46 -6.55 -6.72
C ARG A 240 11.56 -5.07 -6.51
#